data_AF-A0A847FN93-F1
#
_entry.id   AF-A0A847FN93-F1
#
_cell.length_a   1.000
_cell.length_b   1.000
_cell.length_c   1.000
_cell.angle_alpha   90.00
_cell.angle_beta   90.00
_cell.angle_gamma   90.00
#
_symmetry.space_group_name_H-M   'P 1'
#
loop_
_entity.id
_entity.type
_entity.pdbx_description
1 polymer ?
#
loop_
_entity_poly.entity_id
_entity_poly.type
_entity_poly.pdbx_seq_one_letter_code
_entity_poly.pdbx_strand_id
1 'polypeptide(L)'
;MSDQDCHRRRLAAACGRYCAACDALLAEDCDGCAYQLGETCEGTCPVFCCCVVERGLEHCGVCPDFACRVFLAHADPVTVARHYRALCRRTEIGTSAWLDEQERRRAHRP
;
A
#
# COMPACT_ATOMS: atom_id res chain seq x y z
N MET A 1 -17.06 10.09 8.53
CA MET A 1 -15.83 9.28 8.59
C MET A 1 -15.23 9.53 9.95
N SER A 2 -15.00 8.48 10.75
CA SER A 2 -14.40 8.63 12.08
C SER A 2 -12.88 8.76 11.95
N ASP A 3 -12.22 9.49 12.85
CA ASP A 3 -10.75 9.68 12.83
C ASP A 3 -9.98 8.35 12.86
N GLN A 4 -10.59 7.31 13.45
CA GLN A 4 -10.03 5.95 13.51
C GLN A 4 -9.88 5.31 12.12
N ASP A 5 -10.82 5.54 11.20
CA ASP A 5 -10.74 4.98 9.84
C ASP A 5 -9.62 5.64 9.02
N CYS A 6 -9.40 6.95 9.20
CA CYS A 6 -8.31 7.66 8.54
C CYS A 6 -6.95 7.09 8.95
N HIS A 7 -6.73 6.88 10.25
CA HIS A 7 -5.48 6.29 10.76
C HIS A 7 -5.23 4.86 10.25
N ARG A 8 -6.27 4.05 10.03
CA ARG A 8 -6.11 2.68 9.50
C ARG A 8 -5.71 2.68 8.02
N ARG A 9 -6.20 3.64 7.23
CA ARG A 9 -5.89 3.72 5.80
C ARG A 9 -4.42 4.02 5.51
N ARG A 10 -3.68 4.61 6.46
CA ARG A 10 -2.21 4.79 6.36
C ARG A 10 -1.44 3.48 6.20
N LEU A 11 -2.04 2.37 6.67
CA LEU A 11 -1.45 1.05 6.58
C LEU A 11 -1.61 0.41 5.19
N ALA A 12 -2.44 0.99 4.31
CA ALA A 12 -2.78 0.43 3.01
C ALA A 12 -2.08 1.19 1.87
N ALA A 13 -0.78 0.92 1.67
CA ALA A 13 0.00 1.58 0.64
C ALA A 13 -0.61 1.41 -0.77
N ALA A 14 -0.44 2.43 -1.62
CA ALA A 14 -0.96 2.42 -3.00
C ALA A 14 -0.40 1.25 -3.85
N CYS A 15 0.79 0.75 -3.51
CA CYS A 15 1.40 -0.41 -4.16
C CYS A 15 0.90 -1.77 -3.63
N GLY A 16 0.05 -1.82 -2.60
CA GLY A 16 -0.45 -3.07 -1.99
C GLY A 16 0.37 -3.60 -0.82
N ARG A 17 1.39 -2.86 -0.36
CA ARG A 17 2.08 -3.16 0.90
C ARG A 17 1.17 -2.86 2.09
N TYR A 18 1.14 -3.77 3.06
CA TYR A 18 0.58 -3.52 4.38
C TYR A 18 1.66 -2.96 5.31
N CYS A 19 1.59 -1.67 5.64
CA CYS A 19 2.69 -0.98 6.31
C CYS A 19 2.89 -1.40 7.77
N ALA A 20 1.87 -1.97 8.44
CA ALA A 20 2.02 -2.44 9.84
C ALA A 20 2.94 -3.67 10.00
N ALA A 21 3.46 -4.21 8.89
CA ALA A 21 4.50 -5.22 8.85
C ALA A 21 5.89 -4.64 8.51
N CYS A 22 6.04 -3.31 8.50
CA CYS A 22 7.29 -2.62 8.19
C CYS A 22 7.92 -2.07 9.49
N ASP A 23 9.16 -2.48 9.77
CA ASP A 23 9.89 -2.08 10.97
C ASP A 23 10.11 -0.57 11.04
N ALA A 24 10.27 0.11 9.90
CA ALA A 24 10.40 1.57 9.84
C ALA A 24 9.15 2.32 10.31
N LEU A 25 7.94 1.80 10.05
CA LEU A 25 6.70 2.37 10.60
C LEU A 25 6.58 2.07 12.11
N LEU A 26 7.08 0.91 12.55
CA LEU A 26 7.05 0.52 13.96
C LEU A 26 8.09 1.28 14.80
N ALA A 27 9.18 1.71 14.18
CA ALA A 27 10.21 2.57 14.78
C ALA A 27 9.86 4.07 14.74
N GLU A 28 8.68 4.43 14.21
CA GLU A 28 8.22 5.83 14.01
C GLU A 28 9.07 6.64 13.01
N ASP A 29 9.92 5.97 12.22
CA ASP A 29 10.76 6.60 11.19
C ASP A 29 10.01 6.84 9.85
N CYS A 30 8.76 6.40 9.74
CA CYS A 30 7.92 6.58 8.56
C CYS A 30 6.44 6.61 8.96
N ASP A 31 5.66 7.60 8.47
CA ASP A 31 4.21 7.68 8.73
C ASP A 31 3.35 6.88 7.73
N GLY A 32 4.01 6.23 6.78
CA GLY A 32 3.40 5.56 5.64
C GLY A 32 3.30 6.49 4.42
N CYS A 33 3.59 5.93 3.24
CA CYS A 33 3.65 6.68 1.97
C CYS A 33 2.40 7.52 1.66
N ALA A 34 1.22 7.12 2.13
CA ALA A 34 -0.01 7.89 1.95
C ALA A 34 -0.02 9.21 2.73
N TYR A 35 0.56 9.23 3.93
CA TYR A 35 0.63 10.41 4.79
C TYR A 35 1.85 11.28 4.49
N GLN A 36 2.91 10.70 3.94
CA GLN A 36 4.12 11.41 3.53
C GLN A 36 4.09 11.86 2.06
N LEU A 37 2.92 11.81 1.41
CA LEU A 37 2.74 12.23 -0.01
C LEU A 37 3.72 11.53 -0.98
N GLY A 38 4.04 10.27 -0.70
CA GLY A 38 4.99 9.49 -1.48
C GLY A 38 6.44 9.68 -1.10
N GLU A 39 6.78 10.61 -0.21
CA GLU A 39 8.14 10.70 0.35
C GLU A 39 8.40 9.50 1.27
N THR A 40 9.54 8.84 1.06
CA THR A 40 9.98 7.69 1.86
C THR A 40 11.44 7.91 2.28
N CYS A 41 11.97 7.05 3.15
CA CYS A 41 13.40 7.07 3.51
C CYS A 41 14.33 6.89 2.31
N GLU A 42 13.84 6.32 1.20
CA GLU A 42 14.56 6.11 -0.06
C GLU A 42 14.25 7.21 -1.11
N GLY A 43 13.58 8.29 -0.71
CA GLY A 43 13.13 9.38 -1.58
C GLY A 43 11.69 9.22 -2.10
N THR A 44 11.35 9.97 -3.13
CA THR A 44 9.99 10.03 -3.70
C THR A 44 9.58 8.71 -4.38
N CYS A 45 8.46 8.14 -3.96
CA CYS A 45 7.94 6.86 -4.45
C CYS A 45 7.28 7.01 -5.83
N PRO A 46 7.84 6.40 -6.89
CA PRO A 46 7.31 6.55 -8.25
C PRO A 46 5.91 5.94 -8.41
N VAL A 47 5.59 4.90 -7.63
CA VAL A 47 4.24 4.30 -7.63
C VAL A 47 3.21 5.24 -7.03
N PHE A 48 3.57 5.98 -5.97
CA PHE A 48 2.67 6.95 -5.36
C PHE A 48 2.42 8.12 -6.32
N CYS A 49 3.47 8.69 -6.91
CA CYS A 49 3.34 9.77 -7.89
C CYS A 49 2.44 9.35 -9.06
N CYS A 50 2.72 8.20 -9.67
CA CYS A 50 1.94 7.73 -10.81
C CYS A 50 0.48 7.39 -10.46
N CYS A 51 0.25 6.66 -9.37
CA CYS A 51 -1.07 6.14 -9.05
C CYS A 51 -1.96 7.19 -8.37
N VAL A 52 -1.43 7.88 -7.37
CA VAL A 52 -2.21 8.77 -6.50
C VAL A 52 -2.18 10.19 -7.04
N VAL A 53 -0.99 10.74 -7.33
CA VAL A 53 -0.85 12.15 -7.72
C VAL A 53 -1.32 12.39 -9.16
N GLU A 54 -0.78 11.64 -10.12
CA GLU A 54 -1.06 11.84 -11.55
C GLU A 54 -2.44 11.30 -11.96
N ARG A 55 -2.83 10.13 -11.42
CA ARG A 55 -4.06 9.44 -11.82
C ARG A 55 -5.22 9.60 -10.84
N GLY A 56 -5.00 10.13 -9.64
CA GLY A 56 -6.06 10.30 -8.64
C GLY A 56 -6.67 8.99 -8.13
N LEU A 57 -5.95 7.87 -8.20
CA LEU A 57 -6.44 6.56 -7.82
C LEU A 57 -6.05 6.21 -6.37
N GLU A 58 -6.91 5.45 -5.70
CA GLU A 58 -6.63 4.99 -4.33
C GLU A 58 -5.42 4.04 -4.26
N HIS A 59 -5.29 3.14 -5.22
CA HIS A 59 -4.20 2.18 -5.30
C HIS A 59 -4.06 1.58 -6.71
N CYS A 60 -2.92 0.96 -6.99
CA CYS A 60 -2.62 0.44 -8.32
C CYS A 60 -3.63 -0.61 -8.79
N GLY A 61 -4.22 -1.39 -7.88
CA GLY A 61 -5.21 -2.42 -8.21
C GLY A 61 -6.53 -1.92 -8.83
N VAL A 62 -6.83 -0.61 -8.79
CA VAL A 62 -7.97 -0.01 -9.52
C VAL A 62 -7.54 0.72 -10.79
N CYS A 63 -6.24 0.70 -11.12
CA CYS A 63 -5.74 1.29 -12.35
C CYS A 63 -6.13 0.43 -13.56
N PRO A 64 -6.70 1.03 -14.63
CA PRO A 64 -7.03 0.29 -15.86
C PRO A 64 -5.82 -0.38 -16.52
N ASP A 65 -4.62 0.17 -16.32
CA ASP A 65 -3.37 -0.34 -16.88
C ASP A 65 -2.65 -1.32 -15.94
N PHE A 66 -3.30 -1.78 -14.87
CA PHE A 66 -2.67 -2.66 -13.88
C PHE A 66 -2.44 -4.08 -14.44
N ALA A 67 -1.23 -4.66 -14.39
CA ALA A 67 0.01 -4.18 -13.80
C ALA A 67 0.91 -3.41 -14.80
N CYS A 68 1.00 -2.09 -14.65
CA CYS A 68 1.78 -1.24 -15.55
C CYS A 68 3.28 -1.29 -15.28
N ARG A 69 4.09 -0.75 -16.20
CA ARG A 69 5.56 -0.71 -16.08
C ARG A 69 6.07 -0.05 -14.79
N VAL A 70 5.45 1.04 -14.35
CA VAL A 70 5.84 1.73 -13.09
C VAL A 70 5.67 0.79 -11.90
N PHE A 71 4.56 0.05 -11.85
CA PHE A 71 4.33 -0.95 -10.83
C PHE A 71 5.27 -2.16 -10.98
N LEU A 72 5.56 -2.64 -12.18
CA LEU A 72 6.45 -3.80 -12.33
C LEU A 72 7.91 -3.49 -11.99
N ALA A 73 8.34 -2.23 -12.09
CA ALA A 73 9.71 -1.81 -11.87
C ALA A 73 10.02 -1.34 -10.44
N HIS A 74 9.03 -1.19 -9.56
CA HIS A 74 9.23 -0.51 -8.25
C HIS A 74 9.99 -1.34 -7.21
N ALA A 75 10.15 -2.65 -7.41
CA ALA A 75 10.79 -3.55 -6.47
C ALA A 75 11.28 -4.83 -7.19
N ASP A 76 11.93 -5.73 -6.45
CA ASP A 76 12.31 -7.04 -6.96
C ASP A 76 11.06 -7.88 -7.36
N PRO A 77 11.21 -8.86 -8.26
CA PRO A 77 10.08 -9.65 -8.77
C PRO A 77 9.26 -10.38 -7.69
N VAL A 78 9.88 -10.81 -6.58
CA VAL A 78 9.18 -11.50 -5.50
C VAL A 78 8.30 -10.51 -4.73
N THR A 79 8.83 -9.33 -4.41
CA THR A 79 8.06 -8.24 -3.80
C THR A 79 6.92 -7.78 -4.71
N VAL A 80 7.19 -7.58 -6.00
CA VAL A 80 6.16 -7.21 -7.00
C VAL A 80 5.05 -8.27 -7.06
N ALA A 81 5.38 -9.56 -7.09
CA ALA A 81 4.39 -10.63 -7.11
C ALA A 81 3.52 -10.64 -5.84
N ARG A 82 4.10 -10.39 -4.66
CA ARG A 82 3.36 -10.27 -3.39
C ARG A 82 2.42 -9.07 -3.41
N HIS A 83 2.92 -7.92 -3.82
CA HIS A 83 2.15 -6.68 -3.95
C HIS A 83 1.01 -6.83 -4.97
N TYR A 84 1.26 -7.51 -6.08
CA TYR A 84 0.26 -7.81 -7.10
C TYR A 84 -0.92 -8.59 -6.52
N ARG A 85 -0.63 -9.70 -5.83
CA ARG A 85 -1.67 -10.53 -5.17
C ARG A 85 -2.44 -9.75 -4.11
N ALA A 86 -1.73 -8.92 -3.33
CA ALA A 86 -2.36 -8.08 -2.33
C ALA A 86 -3.32 -7.05 -2.95
N LEU A 87 -2.95 -6.43 -4.07
CA LEU A 87 -3.80 -5.51 -4.82
C LEU A 87 -5.00 -6.20 -5.45
N CYS A 88 -4.83 -7.38 -6.07
CA CYS A 88 -5.95 -8.16 -6.57
C CYS A 88 -6.97 -8.46 -5.48
N ARG A 89 -6.50 -8.90 -4.30
CA ARG A 89 -7.36 -9.16 -3.15
C ARG A 89 -8.03 -7.88 -2.64
N ARG A 90 -7.29 -6.77 -2.53
CA ARG A 90 -7.82 -5.48 -2.09
C ARG A 90 -8.89 -4.93 -3.05
N THR A 91 -8.71 -5.11 -4.36
CA THR A 91 -9.71 -4.74 -5.37
C THR A 91 -10.98 -5.60 -5.23
N GLU A 92 -10.84 -6.89 -4.94
CA GLU A 92 -11.97 -7.82 -4.80
C GLU A 92 -12.84 -7.49 -3.57
N ILE A 93 -12.23 -7.22 -2.41
CA ILE A 93 -12.95 -7.08 -1.13
C ILE A 93 -13.08 -5.64 -0.63
N GLY A 94 -12.43 -4.69 -1.30
CA GLY A 94 -12.32 -3.30 -0.87
C GLY A 94 -11.27 -3.08 0.22
N THR A 95 -10.82 -1.82 0.35
CA THR A 95 -9.75 -1.43 1.28
C THR A 95 -10.04 -1.76 2.74
N SER A 96 -11.26 -1.49 3.23
CA SER A 96 -11.59 -1.71 4.64
C SER A 96 -11.53 -3.18 5.03
N ALA A 97 -12.18 -4.06 4.25
CA ALA A 97 -12.13 -5.50 4.50
C ALA A 97 -10.72 -6.08 4.31
N TRP A 98 -9.95 -5.52 3.37
CA TRP A 98 -8.55 -5.91 3.19
C TRP A 98 -7.70 -5.55 4.41
N LEU A 99 -7.88 -4.38 5.01
CA LEU A 99 -7.20 -3.99 6.25
C LEU A 99 -7.56 -4.93 7.41
N ASP A 100 -8.85 -5.24 7.60
CA ASP A 100 -9.28 -6.23 8.61
C ASP A 100 -8.61 -7.60 8.39
N GLU A 101 -8.50 -8.04 7.13
CA GLU A 101 -7.85 -9.30 6.78
C GLU A 101 -6.35 -9.29 7.13
N GLN A 102 -5.64 -8.18 6.85
CA GLN A 102 -4.22 -8.05 7.17
C GLN A 102 -3.95 -8.00 8.68
N GLU A 103 -4.78 -7.28 9.44
CA GLU A 103 -4.69 -7.21 10.90
C GLU A 103 -4.83 -8.61 11.53
N ARG A 104 -5.82 -9.40 11.08
CA ARG A 104 -6.00 -10.79 11.54
C ARG A 104 -4.80 -11.67 11.19
N ARG A 105 -4.26 -11.57 9.97
CA ARG A 105 -3.07 -12.32 9.54
C ARG A 105 -1.85 -12.00 10.40
N ARG A 106 -1.65 -10.73 10.78
CA ARG A 106 -0.55 -10.30 11.67
C ARG A 106 -0.71 -10.89 13.07
N ALA A 107 -1.92 -10.87 13.64
CA ALA A 107 -2.21 -11.41 14.97
C ALA A 107 -1.96 -12.93 15.10
N HIS A 108 -2.02 -13.67 13.98
CA HIS A 108 -1.81 -15.13 13.94
C HIS A 108 -0.44 -15.55 13.40
N ARG A 109 0.50 -14.60 13.22
CA ARG A 109 1.89 -14.93 12.93
C ARG A 109 2.58 -15.31 14.25
N PRO A 110 3.06 -16.55 14.42
CA PRO A 110 3.76 -16.98 15.63
C PRO A 110 5.07 -16.22 15.84
#